data_AF-A0A812S8Z0-F1
#
_entry.id   AF-A0A812S8Z0-F1
#
_cell.length_a   1.000
_cell.length_b   1.000
_cell.length_c   1.000
_cell.angle_alpha   90.00
_cell.angle_beta   90.00
_cell.angle_gamma   90.00
#
_symmetry.space_group_name_H-M   'P 1'
#
loop_
_entity.id
_entity.type
_entity.pdbx_description
1 polymer ?
#
loop_
_entity_poly.entity_id
_entity_poly.type
_entity_poly.pdbx_seq_one_letter_code
_entity_poly.pdbx_strand_id
1 'polypeptide(L)'
;DGKKATAGSGFAVSVKAAGELEEELGGPGKVVQLGDLDLSKFFGGGGPGNGEEGEEEVTYEEAACTSFSAEKVFVGHSPEHGAKFDGNSMLLHLEGLKYVFVGEEVFSFTAKSPITKFLSPVGNNDVPYPWAVDEEGSRYLFTMSVILASKLFENSDTDPCDLFIDEALITADIGTVPPTQPKTQFQGITEWWIGEEQFTMRYAEDPEADYDRLAGQGAFSVVKDGAKIPLSKADYVKLMQDFAEEKGFQPLHRETLVERQI
;
A
#
# COMPACT_ATOMS: atom_id res chain seq x y z
N ASP A 1 -20.92 -29.57 -24.12
CA ASP A 1 -19.64 -29.48 -23.40
C ASP A 1 -19.34 -28.04 -23.05
N GLY A 2 -19.63 -27.69 -21.80
CA GLY A 2 -19.57 -26.32 -21.30
C GLY A 2 -18.14 -25.88 -21.03
N LYS A 3 -17.75 -24.75 -21.62
CA LYS A 3 -16.60 -23.98 -21.15
C LYS A 3 -17.11 -23.01 -20.08
N LYS A 4 -16.64 -23.21 -18.85
CA LYS A 4 -16.71 -22.21 -17.78
C LYS A 4 -15.75 -21.08 -18.14
N ALA A 5 -16.26 -19.86 -18.22
CA ALA A 5 -15.46 -18.64 -18.21
C ALA A 5 -15.36 -18.15 -16.75
N THR A 6 -14.15 -17.83 -16.30
CA THR A 6 -13.88 -17.17 -15.03
C THR A 6 -13.78 -15.68 -15.30
N ALA A 7 -14.80 -14.92 -14.90
CA ALA A 7 -14.78 -13.46 -14.92
C ALA A 7 -13.86 -12.96 -13.79
N GLY A 8 -12.95 -12.04 -14.10
CA GLY A 8 -12.20 -11.31 -13.08
C GLY A 8 -13.15 -10.41 -12.31
N SER A 9 -13.42 -10.73 -11.05
CA SER A 9 -14.35 -9.96 -10.22
C SER A 9 -13.71 -8.65 -9.76
N GLY A 10 -14.14 -7.53 -10.33
CA GLY A 10 -14.03 -6.22 -9.68
C GLY A 10 -15.08 -6.11 -8.57
N PHE A 11 -14.76 -5.40 -7.48
CA PHE A 11 -15.70 -5.17 -6.37
C PHE A 11 -16.35 -3.80 -6.51
N ALA A 12 -17.67 -3.73 -6.39
CA ALA A 12 -18.41 -2.47 -6.34
C ALA A 12 -18.64 -2.06 -4.89
N VAL A 13 -18.18 -0.87 -4.48
CA VAL A 13 -18.40 -0.31 -3.14
C VAL A 13 -19.33 0.88 -3.24
N SER A 14 -20.42 0.88 -2.46
CA SER A 14 -21.30 2.06 -2.34
C SER A 14 -21.00 2.80 -1.04
N VAL A 15 -20.70 4.09 -1.11
CA VAL A 15 -20.55 4.93 0.10
C VAL A 15 -21.78 5.83 0.24
N LYS A 16 -22.29 5.99 1.46
CA LYS A 16 -23.30 7.01 1.77
C LYS A 16 -22.63 7.99 2.72
N ALA A 17 -22.17 9.13 2.19
CA ALA A 17 -21.62 10.18 3.02
C ALA A 17 -22.76 10.88 3.79
N ALA A 18 -22.65 10.94 5.11
CA ALA A 18 -23.59 11.66 5.97
C ALA A 18 -23.09 13.08 6.34
N GLY A 19 -21.88 13.46 5.91
CA GLY A 19 -21.21 14.73 6.23
C GLY A 19 -20.57 15.44 5.03
N GLU A 20 -19.76 16.47 5.32
CA GLU A 20 -19.13 17.36 4.34
C GLU A 20 -18.13 16.61 3.45
N LEU A 21 -18.38 16.64 2.14
CA LEU A 21 -17.44 16.23 1.11
C LEU A 21 -16.49 17.42 0.90
N GLU A 22 -15.28 17.38 1.45
CA GLU A 22 -14.24 18.35 1.10
C GLU A 22 -13.70 18.04 -0.31
N GLU A 23 -14.50 18.39 -1.31
CA GLU A 23 -13.97 18.74 -2.63
C GLU A 23 -13.38 20.15 -2.50
N GLU A 24 -12.05 20.30 -2.52
CA GLU A 24 -11.46 21.51 -3.13
C GLU A 24 -11.66 21.43 -4.67
N LEU A 25 -12.92 21.30 -5.10
CA LEU A 25 -13.30 21.75 -6.43
C LEU A 25 -13.56 23.24 -6.31
N GLY A 26 -12.78 24.05 -7.01
CA GLY A 26 -13.07 25.46 -7.19
C GLY A 26 -14.48 25.65 -7.75
N GLY A 27 -15.47 25.88 -6.87
CA GLY A 27 -16.87 26.08 -7.23
C GLY A 27 -17.84 25.49 -6.21
N PRO A 28 -19.06 26.03 -6.08
CA PRO A 28 -19.93 25.74 -4.95
C PRO A 28 -20.41 24.28 -4.92
N GLY A 29 -20.09 23.65 -3.79
CA GLY A 29 -20.48 22.34 -3.26
C GLY A 29 -21.63 21.61 -3.96
N LYS A 30 -21.30 20.42 -4.49
CA LYS A 30 -22.26 19.39 -4.85
C LYS A 30 -22.16 18.22 -3.88
N VAL A 31 -23.32 17.79 -3.38
CA VAL A 31 -23.50 16.51 -2.68
C VAL A 31 -23.47 15.41 -3.72
N VAL A 32 -22.46 14.52 -3.67
CA VAL A 32 -22.38 13.37 -4.57
C VAL A 32 -23.10 12.19 -3.91
N GLN A 33 -24.27 11.81 -4.44
CA GLN A 33 -24.82 10.49 -4.17
C GLN A 33 -23.99 9.49 -4.98
N LEU A 34 -23.35 8.52 -4.33
CA LEU A 34 -22.60 7.45 -5.01
C LEU A 34 -23.49 6.46 -5.80
N GLY A 35 -24.76 6.78 -6.00
CA GLY A 35 -25.58 6.17 -7.06
C GLY A 35 -25.29 6.76 -8.46
N ASP A 36 -24.65 7.93 -8.54
CA ASP A 36 -24.35 8.63 -9.79
C ASP A 36 -22.86 8.59 -10.18
N LEU A 37 -22.02 7.97 -9.35
CA LEU A 37 -20.61 7.70 -9.69
C LEU A 37 -20.54 6.42 -10.52
N ASP A 38 -20.46 6.60 -11.82
CA ASP A 38 -20.16 5.54 -12.77
C ASP A 38 -18.71 5.06 -12.57
N LEU A 39 -18.52 4.09 -11.67
CA LEU A 39 -17.22 3.52 -11.33
C LEU A 39 -16.53 2.86 -12.54
N SER A 40 -17.26 2.57 -13.63
CA SER A 40 -16.66 2.09 -14.89
C SER A 40 -15.72 3.12 -15.54
N LYS A 41 -15.84 4.41 -15.17
CA LYS A 41 -14.95 5.49 -15.63
C LYS A 41 -13.68 5.65 -14.80
N PHE A 42 -13.62 5.04 -13.61
CA PHE A 42 -12.49 5.16 -12.68
C PHE A 42 -11.53 3.97 -12.79
N PHE A 43 -12.01 2.83 -13.30
CA PHE A 43 -11.24 1.58 -13.41
C PHE A 43 -11.07 1.07 -14.85
N GLY A 44 -11.36 1.89 -15.86
CA GLY A 44 -11.31 1.51 -17.28
C GLY A 44 -10.40 2.41 -18.12
N GLY A 45 -9.33 1.82 -18.67
CA GLY A 45 -8.57 2.43 -19.77
C GLY A 45 -7.12 1.99 -19.85
N GLY A 46 -6.88 0.72 -20.18
CA GLY A 46 -5.56 0.26 -20.60
C GLY A 46 -5.04 1.13 -21.76
N GLY A 47 -3.78 1.58 -21.65
CA GLY A 47 -3.09 2.30 -22.72
C GLY A 47 -2.93 1.46 -23.99
N PRO A 48 -2.56 2.10 -25.12
CA PRO A 48 -2.72 1.53 -26.46
C PRO A 48 -1.73 0.39 -26.71
N GLY A 49 -2.19 -0.83 -26.45
CA GLY A 49 -1.56 -2.04 -26.96
C GLY A 49 -1.82 -2.16 -28.46
N ASN A 50 -0.78 -2.04 -29.28
CA ASN A 50 -0.81 -2.49 -30.67
C ASN A 50 -0.89 -4.03 -30.67
N GLY A 51 -2.11 -4.56 -30.59
CA GLY A 51 -2.37 -5.99 -30.71
C GLY A 51 -3.88 -6.21 -30.84
N GLU A 52 -4.30 -6.66 -32.02
CA GLU A 52 -5.66 -7.15 -32.26
C GLU A 52 -5.87 -8.45 -31.47
N GLU A 53 -6.15 -8.36 -30.16
CA GLU A 53 -6.70 -9.45 -29.37
C GLU A 53 -7.97 -8.93 -28.71
N GLY A 54 -9.09 -9.66 -28.93
CA GLY A 54 -10.42 -9.21 -28.57
C GLY A 54 -10.53 -8.80 -27.11
N GLU A 55 -10.84 -7.52 -26.87
CA GLU A 55 -11.23 -7.01 -25.57
C GLU A 55 -12.54 -7.70 -25.16
N GLU A 56 -12.45 -8.67 -24.24
CA GLU A 56 -13.64 -9.18 -23.56
C GLU A 56 -14.21 -8.03 -22.73
N GLU A 57 -15.45 -7.66 -23.03
CA GLU A 57 -16.19 -6.61 -22.32
C GLU A 57 -16.37 -7.04 -20.86
N VAL A 58 -15.64 -6.40 -19.95
CA VAL A 58 -15.76 -6.67 -18.51
C VAL A 58 -17.09 -6.08 -18.02
N THR A 59 -18.05 -6.95 -17.73
CA THR A 59 -19.32 -6.55 -17.11
C THR A 59 -19.19 -6.55 -15.60
N TYR A 60 -19.40 -5.40 -14.97
CA TYR A 60 -19.42 -5.27 -13.52
C TYR A 60 -20.78 -5.68 -12.94
N GLU A 61 -20.80 -6.27 -11.75
CA GLU A 61 -22.05 -6.44 -11.01
C GLU A 61 -22.57 -5.07 -10.57
N GLU A 62 -23.82 -4.73 -10.93
CA GLU A 62 -24.44 -3.46 -10.53
C GLU A 62 -24.64 -3.35 -9.00
N ALA A 63 -24.69 -4.49 -8.29
CA ALA A 63 -24.89 -4.53 -6.86
C ALA A 63 -23.56 -4.34 -6.12
N ALA A 64 -23.52 -3.37 -5.21
CA ALA A 64 -22.37 -3.18 -4.34
C ALA A 64 -22.16 -4.41 -3.43
N CYS A 65 -20.92 -4.91 -3.36
CA CYS A 65 -20.54 -6.02 -2.49
C CYS A 65 -20.55 -5.61 -1.00
N THR A 66 -20.44 -4.31 -0.72
CA THR A 66 -20.55 -3.74 0.62
C THR A 66 -20.95 -2.26 0.55
N SER A 67 -21.39 -1.72 1.69
CA SER A 67 -21.73 -0.30 1.82
C SER A 67 -21.25 0.30 3.13
N PHE A 68 -20.78 1.54 3.07
CA PHE A 68 -20.28 2.28 4.24
C PHE A 68 -21.05 3.59 4.43
N SER A 69 -21.22 4.01 5.70
CA SER A 69 -21.64 5.36 6.06
C SER A 69 -20.42 6.12 6.54
N ALA A 70 -20.03 7.19 5.85
CA ALA A 70 -18.83 7.97 6.16
C ALA A 70 -19.18 9.39 6.63
N GLU A 71 -18.50 9.87 7.66
CA GLU A 71 -18.53 11.27 8.10
C GLU A 71 -17.80 12.16 7.09
N LYS A 72 -16.65 11.69 6.60
CA LYS A 72 -15.84 12.36 5.58
C LYS A 72 -15.28 11.36 4.58
N VAL A 73 -15.17 11.78 3.32
CA VAL A 73 -14.57 11.00 2.24
C VAL A 73 -13.39 11.77 1.68
N PHE A 74 -12.22 11.15 1.66
CA PHE A 74 -11.06 11.64 0.95
C PHE A 74 -10.93 10.88 -0.38
N VAL A 75 -10.81 11.63 -1.48
CA VAL A 75 -10.63 11.07 -2.81
C VAL A 75 -9.14 11.06 -3.14
N GLY A 76 -8.63 9.94 -3.65
CA GLY A 76 -7.24 9.82 -4.06
C GLY A 76 -6.98 10.63 -5.32
N HIS A 77 -5.98 11.50 -5.28
CA HIS A 77 -5.57 12.31 -6.43
C HIS A 77 -4.17 11.92 -6.90
N SER A 78 -3.94 12.00 -8.22
CA SER A 78 -2.62 11.84 -8.84
C SER A 78 -2.16 13.14 -9.50
N PRO A 79 -1.41 14.00 -8.77
CA PRO A 79 -0.99 15.30 -9.29
C PRO A 79 -0.20 15.23 -10.60
N GLU A 80 0.64 14.20 -10.76
CA GLU A 80 1.53 14.05 -11.90
C GLU A 80 0.84 13.54 -13.17
N HIS A 81 -0.21 12.72 -13.03
CA HIS A 81 -0.90 12.11 -14.16
C HIS A 81 -2.27 12.74 -14.48
N GLY A 82 -2.74 13.64 -13.61
CA GLY A 82 -3.91 14.49 -13.80
C GLY A 82 -5.25 13.82 -13.50
N ALA A 83 -6.32 14.61 -13.63
CA ALA A 83 -7.68 14.27 -13.16
C ALA A 83 -8.28 12.97 -13.70
N LYS A 84 -7.74 12.41 -14.79
CA LYS A 84 -8.16 11.09 -15.32
C LYS A 84 -7.82 9.92 -14.38
N PHE A 85 -6.90 10.13 -13.43
CA PHE A 85 -6.51 9.13 -12.44
C PHE A 85 -7.00 9.46 -11.03
N ASP A 86 -7.77 10.54 -10.88
CA ASP A 86 -8.40 10.86 -9.60
C ASP A 86 -9.49 9.82 -9.30
N GLY A 87 -9.69 9.51 -8.03
CA GLY A 87 -10.60 8.45 -7.60
C GLY A 87 -10.06 7.03 -7.77
N ASN A 88 -8.75 6.87 -8.03
CA ASN A 88 -8.09 5.55 -8.06
C ASN A 88 -8.11 4.81 -6.71
N SER A 89 -8.41 5.54 -5.63
CA SER A 89 -8.62 5.04 -4.27
C SER A 89 -9.42 6.07 -3.47
N MET A 90 -9.96 5.64 -2.33
CA MET A 90 -10.65 6.48 -1.38
C MET A 90 -10.26 6.12 0.05
N LEU A 91 -10.31 7.11 0.93
CA LEU A 91 -10.22 6.90 2.37
C LEU A 91 -11.50 7.44 3.02
N LEU A 92 -12.20 6.57 3.73
CA LEU A 92 -13.47 6.89 4.39
C LEU A 92 -13.21 7.07 5.87
N HIS A 93 -13.54 8.24 6.41
CA HIS A 93 -13.59 8.47 7.84
C HIS A 93 -14.98 8.07 8.34
N LEU A 94 -15.03 7.11 9.27
CA LEU A 94 -16.30 6.59 9.79
C LEU A 94 -16.75 7.35 11.04
N GLU A 95 -15.91 7.31 12.08
CA GLU A 95 -16.11 8.00 13.37
C GLU A 95 -14.77 8.03 14.11
N GLY A 96 -14.50 9.10 14.87
CA GLY A 96 -13.29 9.19 15.70
C GLY A 96 -12.00 8.95 14.91
N LEU A 97 -11.26 7.89 15.25
CA LEU A 97 -10.01 7.49 14.57
C LEU A 97 -10.19 6.27 13.67
N LYS A 98 -11.43 5.85 13.37
CA LYS A 98 -11.71 4.69 12.52
C LYS A 98 -11.85 5.11 11.07
N TYR A 99 -11.13 4.41 10.21
CA TYR A 99 -11.14 4.65 8.77
C TYR A 99 -11.31 3.35 8.00
N VAL A 100 -11.81 3.47 6.77
CA VAL A 100 -11.81 2.41 5.77
C VAL A 100 -11.03 2.89 4.56
N PHE A 101 -10.00 2.16 4.20
CA PHE A 101 -9.32 2.35 2.93
C PHE A 101 -10.02 1.53 1.84
N VAL A 102 -10.24 2.15 0.69
CA VAL A 102 -10.82 1.52 -0.51
C VAL A 102 -9.85 1.73 -1.67
N GLY A 103 -9.19 0.67 -2.10
CA GLY A 103 -8.26 0.69 -3.24
C GLY A 103 -8.12 -0.70 -3.84
N GLU A 104 -6.88 -1.19 -3.95
CA GLU A 104 -6.61 -2.58 -4.34
C GLU A 104 -7.20 -3.62 -3.37
N GLU A 105 -7.36 -3.22 -2.12
CA GLU A 105 -8.00 -3.95 -1.03
C GLU A 105 -8.98 -3.02 -0.32
N VAL A 106 -9.95 -3.61 0.38
CA VAL A 106 -10.87 -2.87 1.25
C VAL A 106 -10.69 -3.34 2.68
N PHE A 107 -10.19 -2.46 3.54
CA PHE A 107 -9.91 -2.79 4.95
C PHE A 107 -10.18 -1.62 5.88
N SER A 108 -10.51 -1.91 7.13
CA SER A 108 -10.56 -0.94 8.22
C SER A 108 -9.23 -0.85 8.95
N PHE A 109 -8.94 0.33 9.49
CA PHE A 109 -7.83 0.54 10.43
C PHE A 109 -8.18 1.64 11.43
N THR A 110 -7.40 1.72 12.50
CA THR A 110 -7.47 2.82 13.47
C THR A 110 -6.24 3.70 13.31
N ALA A 111 -6.43 4.96 12.95
CA ALA A 111 -5.36 5.94 12.88
C ALA A 111 -4.86 6.30 14.29
N LYS A 112 -3.64 6.81 14.39
CA LYS A 112 -3.06 7.32 15.65
C LYS A 112 -3.56 8.71 16.01
N SER A 113 -3.88 9.51 15.00
CA SER A 113 -4.39 10.86 15.08
C SER A 113 -5.31 11.15 13.87
N PRO A 114 -6.20 12.15 13.90
CA PRO A 114 -7.09 12.43 12.77
C PRO A 114 -6.33 12.65 11.46
N ILE A 115 -6.83 12.09 10.37
CA ILE A 115 -6.23 12.24 9.04
C ILE A 115 -6.62 13.61 8.47
N THR A 116 -5.60 14.36 8.03
CA THR A 116 -5.77 15.71 7.47
C THR A 116 -5.52 15.76 5.97
N LYS A 117 -4.76 14.80 5.43
CA LYS A 117 -4.41 14.74 4.00
C LYS A 117 -4.42 13.30 3.50
N PHE A 118 -4.85 13.12 2.26
CA PHE A 118 -4.78 11.86 1.53
C PHE A 118 -4.36 12.15 0.09
N LEU A 119 -3.41 11.38 -0.43
CA LEU A 119 -2.97 11.41 -1.81
C LEU A 119 -2.87 9.99 -2.33
N SER A 120 -3.01 9.84 -3.65
CA SER A 120 -2.81 8.56 -4.32
C SER A 120 -2.11 8.75 -5.66
N PRO A 121 -0.80 9.10 -5.61
CA PRO A 121 0.01 9.20 -6.81
C PRO A 121 0.01 7.86 -7.54
N VAL A 122 -0.06 7.94 -8.87
CA VAL A 122 0.08 6.78 -9.76
C VAL A 122 1.54 6.76 -10.19
N GLY A 123 2.19 5.60 -10.11
CA GLY A 123 3.56 5.43 -10.60
C GLY A 123 3.60 5.09 -12.09
N ASN A 124 4.82 4.97 -12.64
CA ASN A 124 5.06 4.72 -14.08
C ASN A 124 4.41 3.46 -14.67
N ASN A 125 3.92 2.53 -13.84
CA ASN A 125 3.25 1.30 -14.25
C ASN A 125 1.73 1.36 -14.05
N ASP A 126 1.13 2.56 -13.98
CA ASP A 126 -0.29 2.78 -13.70
C ASP A 126 -0.75 2.18 -12.35
N VAL A 127 0.18 2.04 -11.40
CA VAL A 127 -0.09 1.51 -10.05
C VAL A 127 -0.25 2.68 -9.06
N PRO A 128 -1.40 2.80 -8.38
CA PRO A 128 -1.58 3.78 -7.30
C PRO A 128 -0.76 3.42 -6.06
N TYR A 129 -0.15 4.44 -5.43
CA TYR A 129 0.56 4.34 -4.15
C TYR A 129 -0.07 5.26 -3.10
N PRO A 130 -1.29 4.95 -2.63
CA PRO A 130 -2.02 5.80 -1.72
C PRO A 130 -1.34 5.92 -0.37
N TRP A 131 -1.33 7.16 0.14
CA TRP A 131 -0.87 7.46 1.48
C TRP A 131 -1.63 8.63 2.11
N ALA A 132 -1.67 8.63 3.45
CA ALA A 132 -2.34 9.68 4.24
C ALA A 132 -1.40 10.31 5.26
N VAL A 133 -1.74 11.51 5.74
CA VAL A 133 -1.04 12.22 6.83
C VAL A 133 -2.01 12.50 7.96
N ASP A 134 -1.62 12.22 9.20
CA ASP A 134 -2.38 12.62 10.38
C ASP A 134 -1.94 13.99 10.95
N GLU A 135 -2.71 14.54 11.89
CA GLU A 135 -2.43 15.82 12.56
C GLU A 135 -1.06 15.87 13.23
N GLU A 136 -0.51 14.73 13.65
CA GLU A 136 0.81 14.60 14.28
C GLU A 136 1.94 14.40 13.24
N GLY A 137 1.58 14.36 11.96
CA GLY A 137 2.49 14.17 10.84
C GLY A 137 2.93 12.72 10.62
N SER A 138 2.29 11.70 11.16
CA SER A 138 2.59 10.32 10.74
C SER A 138 2.05 10.08 9.32
N ARG A 139 2.77 9.30 8.52
CA ARG A 139 2.37 8.95 7.14
C ARG A 139 1.92 7.50 7.09
N TYR A 140 0.75 7.23 6.54
CA TYR A 140 0.15 5.90 6.43
C TYR A 140 0.27 5.45 4.98
N LEU A 141 1.00 4.36 4.72
CA LEU A 141 1.24 3.83 3.38
C LEU A 141 0.39 2.57 3.25
N PHE A 142 -0.68 2.64 2.44
CA PHE A 142 -1.70 1.59 2.44
C PHE A 142 -1.25 0.33 1.71
N THR A 143 -0.57 0.47 0.57
CA THR A 143 -0.02 -0.65 -0.22
C THR A 143 1.10 -1.38 0.52
N MET A 144 1.93 -0.65 1.27
CA MET A 144 3.04 -1.23 2.04
C MET A 144 2.66 -1.63 3.47
N SER A 145 1.40 -1.41 3.88
CA SER A 145 0.90 -1.68 5.23
C SER A 145 1.81 -1.17 6.36
N VAL A 146 2.32 0.05 6.22
CA VAL A 146 3.27 0.65 7.17
C VAL A 146 2.88 2.10 7.52
N ILE A 147 3.21 2.50 8.74
CA ILE A 147 3.11 3.87 9.23
C ILE A 147 4.53 4.39 9.46
N LEU A 148 4.86 5.52 8.85
CA LEU A 148 6.13 6.21 8.99
C LEU A 148 6.02 7.32 10.04
N ALA A 149 6.96 7.37 10.97
CA ALA A 149 7.01 8.39 12.01
C ALA A 149 7.26 9.80 11.42
N SER A 150 6.63 10.81 12.03
CA SER A 150 6.72 12.21 11.59
C SER A 150 8.15 12.76 11.54
N LYS A 151 9.03 12.31 12.45
CA LYS A 151 10.46 12.67 12.49
C LYS A 151 11.20 12.44 11.17
N LEU A 152 10.73 11.52 10.33
CA LEU A 152 11.34 11.21 9.03
C LEU A 152 11.17 12.35 8.00
N PHE A 153 10.23 13.27 8.25
CA PHE A 153 9.84 14.32 7.32
C PHE A 153 10.12 15.74 7.83
N GLU A 154 10.77 15.90 9.00
CA GLU A 154 11.05 17.24 9.57
C GLU A 154 11.90 18.12 8.66
N ASN A 155 12.71 17.52 7.78
CA ASN A 155 13.62 18.22 6.87
C ASN A 155 13.55 17.67 5.44
N SER A 156 12.43 17.03 5.07
CA SER A 156 12.29 16.40 3.78
C SER A 156 10.87 16.48 3.23
N ASP A 157 10.76 16.86 1.96
CA ASP A 157 9.54 16.80 1.16
C ASP A 157 9.51 15.55 0.27
N THR A 158 10.36 14.55 0.54
CA THR A 158 10.36 13.28 -0.21
C THR A 158 9.00 12.61 -0.13
N ASP A 159 8.55 12.05 -1.26
CA ASP A 159 7.36 11.23 -1.29
C ASP A 159 7.48 10.08 -0.26
N PRO A 160 6.45 9.84 0.57
CA PRO A 160 6.53 8.82 1.61
C PRO A 160 6.84 7.41 1.09
N CYS A 161 6.33 7.04 -0.09
CA CYS A 161 6.55 5.72 -0.67
C CYS A 161 8.00 5.58 -1.15
N ASP A 162 8.54 6.59 -1.83
CA ASP A 162 9.95 6.62 -2.23
C ASP A 162 10.88 6.56 -1.01
N LEU A 163 10.57 7.34 0.03
CA LEU A 163 11.33 7.33 1.28
C LEU A 163 11.35 5.93 1.91
N PHE A 164 10.20 5.26 1.97
CA PHE A 164 10.12 3.91 2.51
C PHE A 164 10.92 2.90 1.68
N ILE A 165 10.77 2.90 0.35
CA ILE A 165 11.48 1.96 -0.54
C ILE A 165 12.99 2.08 -0.39
N ASP A 166 13.49 3.30 -0.27
CA ASP A 166 14.90 3.61 -0.08
C ASP A 166 15.41 3.22 1.32
N GLU A 167 14.65 3.54 2.36
CA GLU A 167 15.05 3.35 3.76
C GLU A 167 14.80 1.94 4.29
N ALA A 168 13.96 1.13 3.61
CA ALA A 168 13.61 -0.23 4.01
C ALA A 168 14.69 -1.27 3.68
N LEU A 169 15.75 -0.92 2.94
CA LEU A 169 16.86 -1.83 2.62
C LEU A 169 17.73 -2.10 3.85
N ILE A 170 17.94 -3.37 4.18
CA ILE A 170 18.87 -3.80 5.23
C ILE A 170 20.19 -4.31 4.62
N THR A 171 20.12 -5.02 3.49
CA THR A 171 21.28 -5.43 2.69
C THR A 171 21.23 -4.79 1.31
N ALA A 172 22.29 -4.97 0.52
CA ALA A 172 22.28 -4.50 -0.87
C ALA A 172 21.11 -5.12 -1.67
N ASP A 173 20.50 -4.31 -2.53
CA ASP A 173 19.57 -4.77 -3.56
C ASP A 173 20.36 -5.44 -4.68
N ILE A 174 20.39 -6.77 -4.69
CA ILE A 174 21.12 -7.55 -5.70
C ILE A 174 20.29 -7.75 -6.98
N GLY A 175 19.04 -7.28 -7.01
CA GLY A 175 18.21 -7.23 -8.20
C GLY A 175 18.53 -6.07 -9.14
N THR A 176 19.29 -5.08 -8.68
CA THR A 176 19.72 -3.93 -9.48
C THR A 176 21.16 -4.08 -9.99
N VAL A 177 21.46 -3.45 -11.14
CA VAL A 177 22.80 -3.48 -11.76
C VAL A 177 23.28 -2.05 -12.02
N PRO A 178 24.26 -1.52 -11.25
CA PRO A 178 24.93 -2.16 -10.11
C PRO A 178 24.01 -2.30 -8.86
N PRO A 179 24.34 -3.20 -7.91
CA PRO A 179 23.55 -3.37 -6.69
C PRO A 179 23.41 -2.08 -5.87
N THR A 180 22.17 -1.75 -5.50
CA THR A 180 21.86 -0.57 -4.69
C THR A 180 22.20 -0.83 -3.23
N GLN A 181 23.02 0.01 -2.62
CA GLN A 181 23.41 -0.15 -1.22
C GLN A 181 22.36 0.46 -0.27
N PRO A 182 22.15 -0.12 0.93
CA PRO A 182 21.31 0.50 1.94
C PRO A 182 21.88 1.88 2.33
N LYS A 183 21.02 2.87 2.55
CA LYS A 183 21.44 4.23 2.93
C LYS A 183 22.17 4.26 4.28
N THR A 184 21.85 3.33 5.17
CA THR A 184 22.49 3.18 6.49
C THR A 184 22.78 1.71 6.74
N GLN A 185 23.98 1.41 7.24
CA GLN A 185 24.31 0.06 7.67
C GLN A 185 23.61 -0.26 8.99
N PHE A 186 22.89 -1.39 9.04
CA PHE A 186 22.17 -1.83 10.24
C PHE A 186 22.88 -3.02 10.90
N GLN A 187 23.26 -2.85 12.16
CA GLN A 187 23.90 -3.88 13.00
C GLN A 187 25.09 -4.63 12.36
N GLY A 188 25.83 -4.00 11.44
CA GLY A 188 26.96 -4.63 10.75
C GLY A 188 26.57 -5.74 9.74
N ILE A 189 25.28 -5.88 9.43
CA ILE A 189 24.77 -6.87 8.48
C ILE A 189 25.03 -6.38 7.05
N THR A 190 25.58 -7.26 6.21
CA THR A 190 25.92 -6.95 4.82
C THR A 190 25.22 -7.86 3.81
N GLU A 191 24.87 -9.08 4.21
CA GLU A 191 24.26 -10.07 3.33
C GLU A 191 23.21 -10.89 4.08
N TRP A 192 22.21 -11.37 3.35
CA TRP A 192 21.21 -12.29 3.84
C TRP A 192 21.11 -13.47 2.89
N TRP A 193 20.99 -14.67 3.47
CA TRP A 193 21.04 -15.92 2.76
C TRP A 193 19.92 -16.83 3.23
N ILE A 194 19.28 -17.51 2.29
CA ILE A 194 18.30 -18.58 2.56
C ILE A 194 18.83 -19.84 1.88
N GLY A 195 19.25 -20.82 2.69
CA GLY A 195 20.02 -21.96 2.19
C GLY A 195 21.37 -21.53 1.61
N GLU A 196 21.58 -21.80 0.32
CA GLU A 196 22.82 -21.51 -0.40
C GLU A 196 22.73 -20.24 -1.26
N GLU A 197 21.55 -19.62 -1.35
CA GLU A 197 21.32 -18.45 -2.20
C GLU A 197 21.30 -17.16 -1.39
N GLN A 198 21.89 -16.10 -1.94
CA GLN A 198 21.87 -14.76 -1.38
C GLN A 198 20.61 -14.03 -1.85
N PHE A 199 19.97 -13.31 -0.93
CA PHE A 199 18.78 -12.51 -1.19
C PHE A 199 18.98 -11.07 -0.70
N THR A 200 18.14 -10.16 -1.21
CA THR A 200 17.99 -8.82 -0.67
C THR A 200 17.07 -8.85 0.53
N MET A 201 17.58 -8.40 1.67
CA MET A 201 16.79 -8.25 2.89
C MET A 201 16.24 -6.82 2.98
N ARG A 202 14.91 -6.73 3.09
CA ARG A 202 14.16 -5.50 3.33
C ARG A 202 13.33 -5.66 4.60
N TYR A 203 12.87 -4.55 5.17
CA TYR A 203 11.87 -4.60 6.23
C TYR A 203 10.63 -5.37 5.79
N ALA A 204 10.12 -6.23 6.68
CA ALA A 204 8.86 -6.94 6.54
C ALA A 204 7.93 -6.52 7.69
N GLU A 205 6.71 -6.09 7.34
CA GLU A 205 5.68 -5.61 8.28
C GLU A 205 5.12 -6.72 9.16
N ASP A 206 5.00 -7.94 8.63
CA ASP A 206 4.69 -9.17 9.37
C ASP A 206 5.88 -10.14 9.25
N PRO A 207 6.91 -9.98 10.09
CA PRO A 207 8.11 -10.79 9.99
C PRO A 207 7.87 -12.26 10.37
N GLU A 208 6.80 -12.58 11.08
CA GLU A 208 6.46 -13.98 11.38
C GLU A 208 5.91 -14.69 10.14
N ALA A 209 4.92 -14.08 9.49
CA ALA A 209 4.35 -14.61 8.25
C ALA A 209 5.38 -14.65 7.12
N ASP A 210 6.23 -13.61 7.02
CA ASP A 210 7.29 -13.55 6.03
C ASP A 210 8.34 -14.65 6.22
N TYR A 211 8.77 -14.90 7.47
CA TYR A 211 9.66 -16.02 7.78
C TYR A 211 9.03 -17.36 7.38
N ASP A 212 7.79 -17.61 7.78
CA ASP A 212 7.11 -18.88 7.51
C ASP A 212 6.94 -19.14 6.01
N ARG A 213 6.64 -18.10 5.23
CA ARG A 213 6.53 -18.15 3.76
C ARG A 213 7.85 -18.58 3.11
N LEU A 214 8.98 -18.10 3.64
CA LEU A 214 10.31 -18.29 3.07
C LEU A 214 11.06 -19.49 3.66
N ALA A 215 10.67 -19.99 4.84
CA ALA A 215 11.35 -21.09 5.54
C ALA A 215 11.41 -22.39 4.73
N GLY A 216 10.48 -22.60 3.79
CA GLY A 216 10.51 -23.74 2.87
C GLY A 216 11.66 -23.74 1.87
N GLN A 217 12.34 -22.60 1.68
CA GLN A 217 13.44 -22.42 0.73
C GLN A 217 14.82 -22.76 1.33
N GLY A 218 14.95 -22.77 2.66
CA GLY A 218 16.20 -23.11 3.33
C GLY A 218 16.37 -22.44 4.69
N ALA A 219 17.48 -22.76 5.36
CA ALA A 219 17.83 -22.14 6.64
C ALA A 219 18.30 -20.70 6.44
N PHE A 220 17.85 -19.78 7.30
CA PHE A 220 18.21 -18.37 7.21
C PHE A 220 19.56 -18.12 7.85
N SER A 221 20.32 -17.20 7.26
CA SER A 221 21.56 -16.69 7.85
C SER A 221 21.89 -15.30 7.34
N VAL A 222 22.62 -14.54 8.13
CA VAL A 222 23.13 -13.21 7.75
C VAL A 222 24.65 -13.21 7.80
N VAL A 223 25.30 -12.40 6.96
CA VAL A 223 26.71 -12.06 7.15
C VAL A 223 26.76 -10.78 7.96
N LYS A 224 27.33 -10.87 9.16
CA LYS A 224 27.51 -9.77 10.10
C LYS A 224 28.98 -9.69 10.48
N ASP A 225 29.59 -8.52 10.27
CA ASP A 225 31.00 -8.28 10.54
C ASP A 225 31.94 -9.33 9.87
N GLY A 226 31.55 -9.79 8.67
CA GLY A 226 32.30 -10.79 7.88
C GLY A 226 32.08 -12.25 8.30
N ALA A 227 31.25 -12.53 9.31
CA ALA A 227 30.90 -13.88 9.72
C ALA A 227 29.46 -14.24 9.32
N LYS A 228 29.26 -15.44 8.77
CA LYS A 228 27.92 -15.98 8.45
C LYS A 228 27.30 -16.57 9.73
N ILE A 229 26.20 -15.98 10.20
CA ILE A 229 25.51 -16.32 11.45
C ILE A 229 24.14 -16.90 11.12
N PRO A 230 23.79 -18.09 11.63
CA PRO A 230 22.43 -18.64 11.51
C PRO A 230 21.40 -17.71 12.16
N LEU A 231 20.23 -17.59 11.53
CA LEU A 231 19.15 -16.73 12.01
C LEU A 231 17.90 -17.57 12.29
N SER A 232 17.55 -17.73 13.57
CA SER A 232 16.30 -18.40 13.94
C SER A 232 15.09 -17.53 13.62
N LYS A 233 13.87 -18.11 13.64
CA LYS A 233 12.63 -17.31 13.49
C LYS A 233 12.55 -16.17 14.51
N ALA A 234 12.86 -16.45 15.77
CA ALA A 234 12.84 -15.45 16.83
C ALA A 234 13.87 -14.33 16.58
N ASP A 235 15.08 -14.68 16.12
CA ASP A 235 16.11 -13.69 15.81
C ASP A 235 15.74 -12.84 14.58
N TYR A 236 15.10 -13.45 13.56
CA TYR A 236 14.60 -12.73 12.39
C TYR A 236 13.50 -11.73 12.75
N VAL A 237 12.51 -12.16 13.53
CA VAL A 237 11.43 -11.29 14.00
C VAL A 237 11.99 -10.14 14.82
N LYS A 238 12.91 -10.43 15.75
CA LYS A 238 13.57 -9.40 16.56
C LYS A 238 14.35 -8.42 15.68
N LEU A 239 15.10 -8.92 14.69
CA LEU A 239 15.88 -8.09 13.77
C LEU A 239 14.97 -7.10 13.01
N MET A 240 13.80 -7.54 12.53
CA MET A 240 12.85 -6.67 11.85
C MET A 240 12.21 -5.65 12.78
N GLN A 241 11.91 -6.03 14.02
CA GLN A 241 11.39 -5.11 15.04
C GLN A 241 12.42 -4.04 15.43
N ASP A 242 13.67 -4.44 15.68
CA ASP A 242 14.76 -3.52 15.98
C ASP A 242 14.99 -2.55 14.82
N PHE A 243 14.94 -3.04 13.57
CA PHE A 243 15.08 -2.21 12.39
C PHE A 243 13.93 -1.21 12.25
N ALA A 244 12.70 -1.65 12.46
CA ALA A 244 11.52 -0.79 12.43
C ALA A 244 11.61 0.31 13.49
N GLU A 245 12.03 -0.01 14.71
CA GLU A 245 12.21 0.97 15.79
C GLU A 245 13.27 2.02 15.42
N GLU A 246 14.43 1.60 14.92
CA GLU A 246 15.51 2.49 14.48
C GLU A 246 15.02 3.43 13.36
N LYS A 247 14.35 2.87 12.36
CA LYS A 247 13.82 3.60 11.21
C LYS A 247 12.56 4.40 11.49
N GLY A 248 11.87 4.17 12.60
CA GLY A 248 10.58 4.79 12.87
C GLY A 248 9.46 4.26 11.97
N PHE A 249 9.52 2.98 11.61
CA PHE A 249 8.45 2.26 10.92
C PHE A 249 7.58 1.54 11.94
N GLN A 250 6.28 1.44 11.64
CA GLN A 250 5.34 0.67 12.44
C GLN A 250 4.37 -0.04 11.51
N PRO A 251 4.00 -1.31 11.77
CA PRO A 251 2.97 -1.98 10.98
C PRO A 251 1.64 -1.22 11.02
N LEU A 252 0.97 -1.15 9.88
CA LEU A 252 -0.42 -0.71 9.79
C LEU A 252 -1.33 -1.90 10.10
N HIS A 253 -1.80 -1.99 11.35
CA HIS A 253 -2.77 -2.99 11.71
C HIS A 253 -4.12 -2.72 11.03
N ARG A 254 -4.57 -3.68 10.23
CA ARG A 254 -5.77 -3.60 9.40
C ARG A 254 -6.62 -4.86 9.53
N GLU A 255 -7.93 -4.68 9.34
CA GLU A 255 -8.91 -5.76 9.25
C GLU A 255 -9.53 -5.76 7.85
N THR A 256 -9.32 -6.83 7.10
CA THR A 256 -9.88 -6.97 5.75
C THR A 256 -11.40 -7.04 5.83
N LEU A 257 -12.07 -6.16 5.10
CA LEU A 257 -13.54 -6.07 5.07
C LEU A 257 -14.14 -6.73 3.83
N VAL A 258 -13.41 -6.74 2.73
CA VAL A 258 -13.80 -7.42 1.49
C VAL A 258 -12.61 -8.23 1.01
N GLU A 259 -12.76 -9.55 0.98
CA GLU A 259 -11.76 -10.42 0.39
C GLU A 259 -11.84 -10.34 -1.13
N ARG A 260 -10.68 -10.21 -1.78
CA ARG A 260 -10.60 -10.31 -3.23
C ARG A 260 -10.84 -11.77 -3.62
N GLN A 261 -11.90 -12.02 -4.39
CA GLN A 261 -12.10 -13.31 -5.04
C GLN A 261 -11.18 -13.31 -6.27
N ILE A 262 -10.18 -14.18 -6.24
CA ILE A 262 -9.20 -14.38 -7.32
C ILE A 262 -9.47 -15.75 -7.94
#